data_AF-A0A6P7U0E6-F1
#
_entry.id   AF-A0A6P7U0E6-F1
#
_cell.length_a   1.000
_cell.length_b   1.000
_cell.length_c   1.000
_cell.angle_alpha   90.00
_cell.angle_beta   90.00
_cell.angle_gamma   90.00
#
_symmetry.space_group_name_H-M   'P 1'
#
loop_
_entity.id
_entity.type
_entity.pdbx_description
1 polymer ?
#
loop_
_entity_poly.entity_id
_entity_poly.type
_entity_poly.pdbx_seq_one_letter_code
_entity_poly.pdbx_strand_id
1 'polypeptide(L)'
;MEITYVYTKTRAEFGKQCIFTDKNPELIVDIKPKPEDKENFIEFNYCDKEVNHIPEISEHEVNTESFRTNNTGINHVEGGWPKDINCEDVDQIQRFRKKVEKDDVYITSVRNLSIV
;
A
#
# COMPACT_ATOMS: atom_id res chain seq x y z
N MET A 1 33.70 10.60 -3.65
CA MET A 1 34.25 9.71 -4.69
C MET A 1 33.11 9.46 -5.67
N GLU A 2 33.22 9.94 -6.91
CA GLU A 2 32.25 9.60 -7.95
C GLU A 2 32.55 8.20 -8.46
N ILE A 3 31.58 7.29 -8.36
CA ILE A 3 31.69 5.92 -8.88
C ILE A 3 31.40 6.02 -10.38
N THR A 4 32.45 6.00 -11.21
CA THR A 4 32.30 6.01 -12.67
C THR A 4 32.19 4.58 -13.19
N TYR A 5 31.06 4.22 -13.78
CA TYR A 5 30.85 2.90 -14.37
C TYR A 5 31.35 2.89 -15.82
N VAL A 6 32.38 2.09 -16.10
CA VAL A 6 32.96 1.96 -17.45
C VAL A 6 32.43 0.68 -18.09
N TYR A 7 31.65 0.81 -19.16
CA TYR A 7 31.23 -0.34 -19.95
C TYR A 7 32.40 -0.83 -20.82
N THR A 8 32.76 -2.12 -20.67
CA THR A 8 33.82 -2.75 -21.47
C THR A 8 33.34 -3.23 -22.84
N LYS A 9 32.01 -3.28 -23.06
CA LYS A 9 31.37 -3.78 -24.28
C LYS A 9 30.34 -2.80 -24.80
N THR A 10 30.15 -2.80 -26.11
CA THR A 10 29.14 -1.96 -26.76
C THR A 10 27.74 -2.56 -26.55
N ARG A 11 26.69 -1.73 -26.47
CA ARG A 11 25.31 -2.19 -26.23
C ARG A 11 24.84 -3.25 -27.25
N ALA A 12 25.33 -3.17 -28.49
CA ALA A 12 25.03 -4.12 -29.56
C ALA A 12 25.64 -5.53 -29.36
N GLU A 13 26.56 -5.69 -28.40
CA GLU A 13 27.18 -6.98 -28.08
C GLU A 13 26.47 -7.74 -26.96
N PHE A 14 25.59 -7.07 -26.22
CA PHE A 14 24.77 -7.70 -25.20
C PHE A 14 23.58 -8.42 -25.86
N GLY A 15 23.26 -9.62 -25.37
CA GLY A 15 22.12 -10.40 -25.88
C GLY A 15 22.33 -11.04 -27.26
N LYS A 16 23.57 -11.09 -27.77
CA LYS A 16 23.87 -11.89 -28.98
C LYS A 16 23.47 -13.35 -28.74
N GLN A 17 22.87 -13.96 -29.77
CA GLN A 17 22.43 -15.35 -29.74
C GLN A 17 23.60 -16.26 -29.35
N CYS A 18 23.44 -17.01 -28.26
CA CYS A 18 24.39 -18.05 -27.89
C CYS A 18 24.24 -19.19 -28.89
N ILE A 19 25.32 -19.52 -29.60
CA ILE A 19 25.36 -20.68 -30.49
C ILE A 19 25.84 -21.85 -29.65
N PHE A 20 24.88 -22.65 -29.18
CA PHE A 20 25.18 -23.91 -28.51
C PHE A 20 25.35 -24.99 -29.57
N THR A 21 26.54 -25.58 -29.63
CA THR A 21 26.83 -26.77 -30.44
C THR A 21 27.28 -27.89 -29.52
N ASP A 22 26.94 -29.12 -29.86
CA ASP A 22 27.42 -30.30 -29.13
C ASP A 22 28.95 -30.37 -29.27
N LYS A 23 29.63 -30.04 -28.18
CA LYS A 23 31.08 -30.10 -28.07
C LYS A 23 31.42 -31.29 -27.18
N ASN A 24 32.44 -32.06 -27.57
CA ASN A 24 32.97 -33.11 -26.73
C ASN A 24 33.44 -32.53 -25.37
N PRO A 25 33.43 -33.33 -24.28
CA PRO A 25 33.86 -32.87 -22.97
C PRO A 25 35.27 -32.28 -23.05
N GLU A 26 35.39 -31.00 -22.72
CA GLU A 26 36.68 -30.33 -22.60
C GLU A 26 36.97 -30.07 -21.13
N LEU A 27 38.15 -30.48 -20.68
CA LEU A 27 38.62 -30.16 -19.33
C LEU A 27 39.09 -28.70 -19.33
N ILE A 28 38.19 -27.79 -18.97
CA ILE A 28 38.48 -26.35 -18.93
C ILE A 28 39.37 -26.01 -17.73
N VAL A 29 39.18 -26.70 -16.60
CA VAL A 29 39.96 -26.49 -15.37
C VAL A 29 40.11 -27.82 -14.64
N ASP A 30 41.33 -28.10 -14.19
CA ASP A 30 41.65 -29.16 -13.22
C ASP A 30 42.08 -28.52 -11.89
N ILE A 31 41.22 -28.59 -10.88
CA ILE A 31 41.50 -28.05 -9.53
C ILE A 31 41.90 -29.22 -8.64
N LYS A 32 43.20 -29.33 -8.36
CA LYS A 32 43.71 -30.34 -7.45
C LYS A 32 43.34 -30.00 -6.01
N PRO A 33 42.99 -31.02 -5.19
CA PRO A 33 42.66 -30.80 -3.78
C PRO A 33 43.88 -30.28 -3.02
N LYS A 34 43.65 -29.27 -2.17
CA LYS A 34 44.68 -28.76 -1.26
C LYS A 34 44.64 -29.54 0.05
N PRO A 35 45.74 -30.20 0.47
CA PRO A 35 45.76 -30.98 1.70
C PRO A 35 45.45 -30.17 2.96
N GLU A 36 45.81 -28.88 2.96
CA GLU A 36 45.60 -27.94 4.07
C GLU A 36 44.10 -27.70 4.37
N ASP A 37 43.24 -27.73 3.34
CA ASP A 37 41.81 -27.51 3.49
C ASP A 37 41.12 -28.71 4.17
N LYS A 38 41.77 -29.87 4.20
CA LYS A 38 41.27 -31.08 4.86
C LYS A 38 41.25 -30.92 6.38
N GLU A 39 42.21 -30.20 6.95
CA GLU A 39 42.27 -29.97 8.40
C GLU A 39 41.16 -29.04 8.89
N ASN A 40 40.68 -28.15 8.00
CA ASN A 40 39.60 -27.21 8.28
C ASN A 40 38.22 -27.75 7.87
N PHE A 41 38.14 -29.00 7.42
CA PHE A 41 36.87 -29.60 7.03
C PHE A 41 36.02 -29.89 8.27
N ILE A 42 34.88 -29.24 8.37
CA ILE A 42 33.87 -29.49 9.40
C ILE A 42 32.66 -30.12 8.71
N GLU A 43 32.25 -31.30 9.16
CA GLU A 43 31.06 -31.97 8.67
C GLU A 43 29.81 -31.17 9.07
N PHE A 44 29.19 -30.53 8.08
CA PHE A 44 28.02 -29.68 8.29
C PHE A 44 26.76 -30.56 8.19
N ASN A 45 26.02 -30.69 9.29
CA ASN A 45 24.70 -31.33 9.27
C ASN A 45 23.69 -30.42 8.55
N TYR A 46 22.82 -31.03 7.74
CA TYR A 46 21.88 -30.39 6.83
C TYR A 46 21.30 -29.07 7.35
N CYS A 47 21.48 -28.02 6.55
CA CYS A 47 20.77 -26.76 6.69
C CYS A 47 19.86 -26.62 5.48
N ASP A 48 18.57 -26.38 5.72
CA ASP A 48 17.67 -25.97 4.67
C ASP A 48 18.23 -24.69 4.03
N LYS A 49 18.51 -24.76 2.73
CA LYS A 49 18.94 -23.62 1.94
C LYS A 49 17.79 -23.26 1.00
N GLU A 50 17.17 -22.12 1.24
CA GLU A 50 16.30 -21.51 0.25
C GLU A 50 17.17 -20.99 -0.89
N VAL A 51 17.05 -21.60 -2.06
CA VAL A 51 17.70 -21.12 -3.29
C VAL A 51 16.67 -20.27 -4.03
N ASN A 52 16.88 -18.96 -4.02
CA ASN A 52 16.10 -18.07 -4.89
C ASN A 52 16.64 -18.17 -6.32
N HIS A 53 15.81 -18.63 -7.26
CA HIS A 53 16.13 -18.70 -8.69
C HIS A 53 15.53 -17.55 -9.49
N ILE A 54 15.10 -16.48 -8.81
CA ILE A 54 14.61 -15.27 -9.45
C ILE A 54 15.84 -14.49 -9.97
N PRO A 55 15.86 -14.09 -11.25
CA PRO A 55 16.88 -13.17 -11.75
C PRO A 55 16.85 -11.89 -10.90
N GLU A 56 17.94 -11.59 -10.20
CA GLU A 56 18.13 -10.28 -9.59
C GLU A 56 18.29 -9.26 -10.72
N ILE A 57 17.18 -8.64 -11.11
CA ILE A 57 17.16 -7.50 -12.03
C ILE A 57 17.37 -6.23 -11.21
N SER A 58 18.42 -5.48 -11.55
CA SER A 58 18.91 -4.32 -10.80
C SER A 58 17.98 -3.12 -10.84
N GLU A 59 16.99 -3.09 -11.73
CA GLU A 59 16.12 -1.95 -11.97
C GLU A 59 14.69 -2.40 -12.25
N HIS A 60 13.73 -1.80 -11.54
CA HIS A 60 12.30 -1.90 -11.80
C HIS A 60 11.74 -0.48 -11.84
N GLU A 61 11.46 0.04 -13.03
CA GLU A 61 10.78 1.33 -13.19
C GLU A 61 9.31 1.09 -13.52
N VAL A 62 8.42 1.50 -12.62
CA VAL A 62 6.97 1.49 -12.82
C VAL A 62 6.47 2.91 -12.71
N ASN A 63 5.92 3.43 -13.80
CA ASN A 63 5.25 4.72 -13.82
C ASN A 63 3.80 4.57 -13.34
N THR A 64 3.47 5.14 -12.19
CA THR A 64 2.08 5.24 -11.72
C THR A 64 1.50 6.60 -12.07
N GLU A 65 0.37 6.62 -12.77
CA GLU A 65 -0.36 7.85 -13.05
C GLU A 65 -0.95 8.44 -11.76
N SER A 66 -0.81 9.75 -11.58
CA SER A 66 -1.40 10.44 -10.43
C SER A 66 -2.89 10.71 -10.66
N PHE A 67 -3.75 10.00 -9.94
CA PHE A 67 -5.20 10.21 -9.97
C PHE A 67 -5.64 11.22 -8.90
N ARG A 68 -6.40 12.24 -9.28
CA ARG A 68 -7.00 13.20 -8.33
C ARG A 68 -8.41 12.75 -7.98
N THR A 69 -8.64 12.42 -6.72
CA THR A 69 -9.99 12.17 -6.18
C THR A 69 -10.42 13.34 -5.33
N ASN A 70 -11.66 13.79 -5.53
CA ASN A 70 -12.30 14.77 -4.66
C ASN A 70 -13.32 14.05 -3.78
N ASN A 71 -13.30 14.34 -2.48
CA ASN A 71 -14.32 13.87 -1.55
C ASN A 71 -15.42 14.93 -1.48
N THR A 72 -16.63 14.59 -1.91
CA THR A 72 -17.81 15.46 -1.80
C THR A 72 -18.81 14.84 -0.83
N GLY A 73 -19.28 15.65 0.11
CA GLY A 73 -20.37 15.30 1.02
C GLY A 73 -21.53 16.27 0.84
N ILE A 74 -22.76 15.79 1.08
CA ILE A 74 -23.96 16.62 1.13
C ILE A 74 -24.33 16.76 2.60
N ASN A 75 -24.44 18.01 3.08
CA ASN A 75 -24.99 18.30 4.40
C ASN A 75 -26.46 18.68 4.24
N HIS A 76 -27.37 17.82 4.70
CA HIS A 76 -28.80 18.11 4.72
C HIS A 76 -29.13 18.97 5.95
N VAL A 77 -29.35 20.26 5.74
CA VAL A 77 -29.74 21.21 6.81
C VAL A 77 -31.26 21.30 6.97
N GLU A 78 -32.01 20.82 5.98
CA GLU A 78 -33.48 20.94 5.87
C GLU A 78 -34.25 19.84 6.63
N GLY A 79 -33.54 18.89 7.24
CA GLY A 79 -34.14 17.74 7.94
C GLY A 79 -34.53 18.03 9.39
N GLY A 80 -35.54 17.31 9.89
CA GLY A 80 -35.91 17.27 11.31
C GLY A 80 -37.26 17.90 11.66
N TRP A 81 -37.91 18.58 10.72
CA TRP A 81 -39.27 19.07 10.90
C TRP A 81 -40.29 17.95 10.62
N PRO A 82 -41.39 17.88 11.39
CA PRO A 82 -42.52 17.03 11.06
C PRO A 82 -43.02 17.28 9.63
N LYS A 83 -43.57 16.24 8.99
CA LYS A 83 -44.02 16.25 7.59
C LYS A 83 -44.91 17.45 7.21
N ASP A 84 -45.69 17.95 8.17
CA ASP A 84 -46.68 19.01 7.95
C ASP A 84 -46.16 20.42 8.26
N ILE A 85 -44.85 20.58 8.50
CA ILE A 85 -44.24 21.87 8.84
C ILE A 85 -43.23 22.27 7.78
N ASN A 86 -43.48 23.41 7.14
CA ASN A 86 -42.52 24.01 6.23
C ASN A 86 -41.43 24.76 7.02
N CYS A 87 -40.17 24.35 6.83
CA CYS A 87 -39.01 24.97 7.48
C CYS A 87 -38.64 26.36 6.92
N GLU A 88 -39.19 26.74 5.77
CA GLU A 88 -39.02 28.07 5.19
C GLU A 88 -40.06 29.07 5.73
N ASP A 89 -41.14 28.57 6.34
CA ASP A 89 -42.22 29.38 6.91
C ASP A 89 -41.97 29.64 8.40
N VAL A 90 -41.52 30.86 8.71
CA VAL A 90 -41.21 31.30 10.09
C VAL A 90 -42.43 31.21 11.01
N ASP A 91 -43.64 31.44 10.50
CA ASP A 91 -44.86 31.40 11.31
C ASP A 91 -45.20 29.96 11.70
N GLN A 92 -45.04 29.01 10.78
CA GLN A 92 -45.23 27.59 11.08
C GLN A 92 -44.21 27.08 12.10
N ILE A 93 -42.93 27.45 11.93
CA ILE A 93 -41.87 27.13 12.88
C ILE A 93 -42.22 27.68 14.27
N GLN A 94 -42.59 28.96 14.35
CA GLN A 94 -42.86 29.60 15.63
C GLN A 94 -44.09 29.02 16.32
N ARG A 95 -45.15 28.69 15.56
CA ARG A 95 -46.34 28.02 16.08
C ARG A 95 -46.02 26.62 16.61
N PHE A 96 -45.22 25.85 15.87
CA PHE A 96 -44.82 24.52 16.31
C PHE A 96 -43.96 24.57 17.58
N ARG A 97 -42.94 25.44 17.63
CA ARG A 97 -42.11 25.62 18.83
C ARG A 97 -42.95 25.98 20.05
N LYS A 98 -43.84 26.98 19.93
CA LYS A 98 -44.77 27.37 21.00
C LYS A 98 -45.71 26.25 21.43
N LYS A 99 -46.09 25.35 20.52
CA LYS A 99 -46.92 24.17 20.84
C LYS A 99 -46.13 23.16 21.67
N VAL A 100 -44.90 22.86 21.27
CA VAL A 100 -44.01 21.91 21.97
C VAL A 100 -43.58 22.45 23.34
N GLU A 101 -43.23 23.73 23.43
CA GLU A 101 -42.78 24.36 24.68
C GLU A 101 -43.86 24.42 25.78
N LYS A 102 -45.14 24.28 25.40
CA LYS A 102 -46.27 24.23 26.34
C LYS A 102 -46.62 22.81 26.80
N ASP A 103 -45.96 21.79 26.27
CA ASP A 103 -46.22 20.39 26.65
C ASP A 103 -45.67 20.13 28.08
N ASP A 104 -46.49 19.53 28.94
CA ASP A 104 -46.12 19.19 30.31
C ASP A 104 -44.90 18.26 30.35
N VAL A 105 -44.76 17.37 29.36
CA VAL A 105 -43.61 16.47 29.23
C VAL A 105 -42.35 17.26 28.93
N TYR A 106 -42.43 18.25 28.04
CA TYR A 106 -41.31 19.13 27.72
C TYR A 106 -40.87 19.92 28.96
N ILE A 107 -41.81 20.55 29.65
CA ILE A 107 -41.53 21.36 30.86
C ILE A 107 -40.87 20.50 31.95
N THR A 108 -41.42 19.31 32.21
CA THR A 108 -40.91 18.40 33.24
C THR A 108 -39.49 17.92 32.90
N SER A 109 -39.25 17.57 31.63
CA SER A 109 -37.95 17.09 31.17
C SER A 109 -36.87 18.17 31.27
N VAL A 110 -37.18 19.39 30.80
CA VAL A 110 -36.25 20.53 30.89
C VAL A 110 -35.93 20.85 32.35
N ARG A 111 -36.93 20.86 33.23
CA ARG A 111 -36.72 21.11 34.66
C ARG A 111 -35.81 20.07 35.30
N ASN A 112 -36.00 18.78 35.00
CA ASN A 112 -35.15 17.72 35.54
C ASN A 112 -33.70 17.82 35.04
N LEU A 113 -33.50 18.21 33.79
CA LEU A 113 -32.16 18.41 33.20
C LEU A 113 -31.48 19.69 33.69
N SER A 114 -32.24 20.68 34.15
CA SER A 114 -31.73 21.95 34.65
C SER A 114 -31.17 21.92 36.08
N ILE A 115 -31.29 20.78 36.77
CA ILE A 115 -30.85 20.61 38.17
C ILE A 115 -29.46 19.91 38.24
N VAL A 116 -28.73 19.84 37.13
CA VAL A 116 -27.30 19.44 37.11
C VAL A 116 -26.42 20.67 37.31
#